data_AF-A0A956KK89-F1
#
_entry.id   AF-A0A956KK89-F1
#
_cell.length_a   1.000
_cell.length_b   1.000
_cell.length_c   1.000
_cell.angle_alpha   90.00
_cell.angle_beta   90.00
_cell.angle_gamma   90.00
#
_symmetry.space_group_name_H-M   'P 1'
#
loop_
_entity.id
_entity.type
_entity.pdbx_description
1 polymer ?
#
loop_
_entity_poly.entity_id
_entity_poly.type
_entity_poly.pdbx_seq_one_letter_code
_entity_poly.pdbx_strand_id
1 'polypeptide(L)'
;AAKASDRIAPRVSGIQMLGADIEMAELRINADSPLAGKSLADLHLRSKTGATIVGQWVGGEFRGQPNPNTTIEAGAIVVAIGREEALARLGELATHLDRSGPLLVIGFGEVGQKLVEMLESVGESVKVLARDPHERLDVCGDALDPQVLEQAGLRQARAVILAFSADSTTLFAATIIRDLAPNLPLIAAVDRAENIQRVHRAGADFALSISQVTAQLLGHKLFGEQFIAIEPRMRVFEATAKPFLGLSLANARIPERTGCTVVAVERHQQTVTDLRPELVFAGSEAVFLCGSGEAMDRFFQVFPAARPE
;
A
#
# COMPACT_ATOMS: atom_id res chain seq x y z
N ALA A 1 -17.27 -6.59 1.75
CA ALA A 1 -15.80 -6.58 1.58
C ALA A 1 -15.35 -7.53 0.45
N ALA A 2 -15.34 -8.87 0.62
CA ALA A 2 -14.87 -9.80 -0.42
C ALA A 2 -15.61 -9.69 -1.79
N LYS A 3 -16.91 -9.34 -1.79
CA LYS A 3 -17.71 -9.18 -3.02
C LYS A 3 -17.52 -7.83 -3.75
N ALA A 4 -16.85 -6.85 -3.15
CA ALA A 4 -16.63 -5.53 -3.77
C ALA A 4 -15.29 -5.47 -4.54
N SER A 5 -14.33 -6.34 -4.19
CA SER A 5 -13.00 -6.42 -4.81
C SER A 5 -13.06 -6.85 -6.28
N ASP A 6 -13.96 -7.77 -6.63
CA ASP A 6 -14.05 -8.36 -7.98
C ASP A 6 -14.59 -7.42 -9.06
N ARG A 7 -15.14 -6.24 -8.68
CA ARG A 7 -15.89 -5.37 -9.62
C ARG A 7 -15.16 -4.10 -10.03
N ILE A 8 -13.98 -3.82 -9.47
CA ILE A 8 -13.23 -2.59 -9.77
C ILE A 8 -11.89 -2.97 -10.41
N ALA A 9 -11.90 -3.11 -11.74
CA ALA A 9 -10.68 -3.10 -12.55
C ALA A 9 -10.56 -1.72 -13.23
N PRO A 10 -9.37 -1.11 -13.29
CA PRO A 10 -8.05 -1.66 -13.00
C PRO A 10 -7.69 -1.56 -11.50
N ARG A 11 -6.90 -2.52 -10.99
CA ARG A 11 -6.35 -2.49 -9.63
C ARG A 11 -5.45 -1.25 -9.50
N VAL A 12 -5.96 -0.24 -8.80
CA VAL A 12 -5.30 1.05 -8.57
C VAL A 12 -4.24 0.90 -7.47
N SER A 13 -3.15 1.65 -7.60
CA SER A 13 -1.94 1.72 -6.76
C SER A 13 -2.11 1.17 -5.32
N GLY A 14 -1.32 0.14 -4.99
CA GLY A 14 -1.29 -0.49 -3.66
C GLY A 14 -1.28 -2.01 -3.73
N ILE A 15 -1.84 -2.59 -4.80
CA ILE A 15 -1.75 -4.03 -5.10
C ILE A 15 -1.18 -4.23 -6.49
N GLN A 16 0.10 -4.62 -6.58
CA GLN A 16 0.76 -4.94 -7.84
C GLN A 16 0.72 -6.46 -8.04
N MET A 17 0.04 -6.91 -9.10
CA MET A 17 0.06 -8.32 -9.52
C MET A 17 1.41 -8.64 -10.15
N LEU A 18 2.02 -9.72 -9.71
CA LEU A 18 3.32 -10.19 -10.16
C LEU A 18 3.11 -11.58 -10.75
N GLY A 19 3.86 -11.92 -11.79
CA GLY A 19 3.84 -13.28 -12.33
C GLY A 19 3.94 -14.32 -11.20
N ALA A 20 3.15 -15.39 -11.32
CA ALA A 20 3.07 -16.51 -10.37
C ALA A 20 2.25 -16.30 -9.07
N ASP A 21 1.06 -15.68 -9.18
CA ASP A 21 0.03 -15.55 -8.12
C ASP A 21 0.48 -14.80 -6.85
N ILE A 22 1.52 -13.96 -6.95
CA ILE A 22 1.99 -13.13 -5.84
C ILE A 22 1.57 -11.69 -6.05
N GLU A 23 1.18 -11.05 -4.96
CA GLU A 23 0.86 -9.65 -4.88
C GLU A 23 1.73 -8.95 -3.83
N MET A 24 1.90 -7.63 -4.00
CA MET A 24 2.44 -6.74 -2.99
C MET A 24 1.31 -5.89 -2.43
N ALA A 25 1.18 -5.75 -1.12
CA ALA A 25 0.23 -4.84 -0.47
C ALA A 25 0.92 -3.87 0.49
N GLU A 26 0.42 -2.64 0.53
CA GLU A 26 0.77 -1.64 1.54
C GLU A 26 -0.36 -1.55 2.59
N LEU A 27 -0.03 -1.80 3.85
CA LEU A 27 -0.99 -1.93 4.95
C LEU A 27 -0.65 -0.96 6.08
N ARG A 28 -1.59 -0.07 6.42
CA ARG A 28 -1.44 0.84 7.55
C ARG A 28 -1.60 0.09 8.88
N ILE A 29 -0.69 0.32 9.82
CA ILE A 29 -0.73 -0.25 11.18
C ILE A 29 -1.25 0.79 12.16
N ASN A 30 -2.50 0.64 12.58
CA ASN A 30 -3.10 1.51 13.58
C ASN A 30 -2.47 1.28 14.96
N ALA A 31 -2.54 2.28 15.84
CA ALA A 31 -1.94 2.18 17.18
C ALA A 31 -2.59 1.10 18.07
N ASP A 32 -3.86 0.80 17.83
CA ASP A 32 -4.64 -0.26 18.48
C ASP A 32 -4.50 -1.64 17.80
N SER A 33 -3.76 -1.71 16.69
CA SER A 33 -3.52 -2.96 15.98
C SER A 33 -2.80 -3.96 16.89
N PRO A 34 -3.17 -5.26 16.86
CA PRO A 34 -2.42 -6.29 17.55
C PRO A 34 -0.99 -6.45 17.00
N LEU A 35 -0.66 -5.83 15.86
CA LEU A 35 0.66 -5.79 15.27
C LEU A 35 1.54 -4.67 15.83
N ALA A 36 0.93 -3.57 16.26
CA ALA A 36 1.64 -2.38 16.70
C ALA A 36 2.54 -2.65 17.92
N GLY A 37 3.78 -2.19 17.85
CA GLY A 37 4.76 -2.28 18.94
C GLY A 37 5.34 -3.68 19.18
N LYS A 38 4.97 -4.69 18.37
CA LYS A 38 5.49 -6.06 18.52
C LYS A 38 6.59 -6.36 17.51
N SER A 39 7.52 -7.23 17.90
CA SER A 39 8.57 -7.71 17.01
C SER A 39 8.01 -8.72 16.00
N LEU A 40 8.64 -8.83 14.83
CA LEU A 40 8.26 -9.85 13.85
C LEU A 40 8.42 -11.27 14.37
N ALA A 41 9.40 -11.51 15.26
CA ALA A 41 9.58 -12.77 15.97
C ALA A 41 8.35 -13.12 16.80
N ASP A 42 7.84 -12.18 17.60
CA ASP A 42 6.67 -12.43 18.47
C ASP A 42 5.39 -12.64 17.68
N LEU A 43 5.23 -11.89 16.58
CA LEU A 43 4.02 -11.90 15.79
C LEU A 43 3.82 -13.20 15.01
N HIS A 44 4.91 -13.84 14.58
CA HIS A 44 4.88 -15.04 13.74
C HIS A 44 4.00 -14.86 12.50
N LEU A 45 4.06 -13.69 11.85
CA LEU A 45 3.14 -13.31 10.76
C LEU A 45 3.15 -14.31 9.61
N ARG A 46 4.34 -14.73 9.16
CA ARG A 46 4.45 -15.68 8.05
C ARG A 46 3.77 -17.01 8.31
N SER A 47 3.86 -17.58 9.51
CA SER A 47 3.17 -18.84 9.82
C SER A 47 1.67 -18.66 10.02
N LYS A 48 1.22 -17.49 10.52
CA LYS A 48 -0.20 -17.19 10.73
C LYS A 48 -0.93 -16.82 9.45
N THR A 49 -0.30 -16.04 8.58
CA THR A 49 -0.95 -15.45 7.40
C THR A 49 -0.40 -15.99 6.09
N GLY A 50 0.86 -16.41 6.04
CA GLY A 50 1.58 -16.74 4.79
C GLY A 50 2.19 -15.52 4.09
N ALA A 51 1.99 -14.31 4.61
CA ALA A 51 2.56 -13.09 4.05
C ALA A 51 3.96 -12.84 4.60
N THR A 52 4.84 -12.30 3.74
CA THR A 52 6.19 -11.90 4.10
C THR A 52 6.25 -10.38 4.18
N ILE A 53 6.76 -9.86 5.31
CA ILE A 53 7.00 -8.43 5.46
C ILE A 53 8.31 -8.08 4.76
N VAL A 54 8.25 -7.11 3.84
CA VAL A 54 9.43 -6.59 3.12
C VAL A 54 10.04 -5.40 3.86
N GLY A 55 9.21 -4.62 4.53
CA GLY A 55 9.62 -3.44 5.26
C GLY A 55 8.43 -2.62 5.73
N GLN A 56 8.72 -1.43 6.23
CA GLN A 56 7.70 -0.48 6.67
C GLN A 56 8.12 0.95 6.40
N TRP A 57 7.17 1.80 6.05
CA TRP A 57 7.34 3.25 6.01
C TRP A 57 7.07 3.84 7.38
N VAL A 58 8.03 4.58 7.92
CA VAL A 58 7.94 5.30 9.18
C VAL A 58 8.35 6.75 8.94
N GLY A 59 7.46 7.70 9.19
CA GLY A 59 7.77 9.14 8.98
C GLY A 59 8.14 9.49 7.53
N GLY A 60 7.72 8.68 6.55
CA GLY A 60 8.07 8.84 5.13
C GLY A 60 9.41 8.24 4.72
N GLU A 61 10.15 7.63 5.65
CA GLU A 61 11.37 6.86 5.39
C GLU A 61 11.04 5.36 5.31
N PHE A 62 11.56 4.68 4.29
CA PHE A 62 11.41 3.23 4.17
C PHE A 62 12.46 2.52 5.00
N ARG A 63 12.00 1.66 5.90
CA ARG A 63 12.84 0.73 6.65
C ARG A 63 12.61 -0.67 6.11
N GLY A 64 13.45 -1.07 5.16
CA GLY A 64 13.48 -2.41 4.57
C GLY A 64 14.30 -3.41 5.39
N GLN A 65 14.42 -4.63 4.87
CA GLN A 65 15.24 -5.71 5.45
C GLN A 65 14.89 -6.02 6.91
N PRO A 66 13.61 -6.34 7.19
CA PRO A 66 13.21 -6.71 8.52
C PRO A 66 13.98 -7.93 9.02
N ASN A 67 14.39 -7.88 10.29
CA ASN A 67 14.91 -9.02 11.02
C ASN A 67 13.91 -9.44 12.10
N PRO A 68 14.10 -10.59 12.78
CA PRO A 68 13.16 -11.07 13.79
C PRO A 68 12.89 -10.05 14.92
N ASN A 69 13.87 -9.20 15.27
CA ASN A 69 13.73 -8.18 16.30
C ASN A 69 13.13 -6.86 15.78
N THR A 70 12.91 -6.72 14.48
CA THR A 70 12.28 -5.52 13.91
C THR A 70 10.86 -5.37 14.47
N THR A 71 10.60 -4.23 15.12
CA THR A 71 9.29 -3.88 15.66
C THR A 71 8.43 -3.23 14.58
N ILE A 72 7.17 -3.65 14.46
CA ILE A 72 6.19 -2.94 13.63
C ILE A 72 5.74 -1.68 14.38
N GLU A 73 5.98 -0.51 13.81
CA GLU A 73 5.62 0.74 14.48
C GLU A 73 4.12 1.06 14.33
N ALA A 74 3.49 1.48 15.43
CA ALA A 74 2.21 2.16 15.37
C ALA A 74 2.38 3.40 14.49
N GLY A 75 1.52 3.60 13.49
CA GLY A 75 1.75 4.70 12.55
C GLY A 75 2.40 4.28 11.22
N ALA A 76 2.98 3.08 11.16
CA ALA A 76 3.69 2.65 9.96
C ALA A 76 2.76 2.20 8.83
N ILE A 77 3.27 2.27 7.59
CA ILE A 77 2.72 1.55 6.43
C ILE A 77 3.62 0.36 6.17
N VAL A 78 3.14 -0.84 6.48
CA VAL A 78 3.86 -2.10 6.25
C VAL A 78 3.72 -2.51 4.79
N VAL A 79 4.85 -2.80 4.14
CA VAL A 79 4.89 -3.38 2.80
C VAL A 79 5.02 -4.89 2.95
N ALA A 80 4.04 -5.62 2.45
CA ALA A 80 3.98 -7.07 2.53
C ALA A 80 3.79 -7.71 1.15
N ILE A 81 4.28 -8.93 1.00
CA ILE A 81 4.16 -9.72 -0.22
C ILE A 81 3.60 -11.09 0.12
N GLY A 82 2.70 -11.59 -0.72
CA GLY A 82 2.12 -12.91 -0.58
C GLY A 82 1.02 -13.15 -1.61
N ARG A 83 0.37 -14.31 -1.54
CA ARG A 83 -0.86 -14.57 -2.30
C ARG A 83 -1.99 -13.70 -1.78
N GLU A 84 -3.02 -13.49 -2.58
CA GLU A 84 -4.19 -12.68 -2.23
C GLU A 84 -4.78 -13.07 -0.86
N GLU A 85 -4.98 -14.36 -0.57
CA GLU A 85 -5.55 -14.77 0.72
C GLU A 85 -4.61 -14.51 1.91
N ALA A 86 -3.30 -14.54 1.68
CA ALA A 86 -2.31 -14.26 2.70
C ALA A 86 -2.27 -12.77 3.07
N LEU A 87 -2.37 -11.90 2.06
CA LEU A 87 -2.45 -10.46 2.25
C LEU A 87 -3.78 -10.05 2.90
N ALA A 88 -4.89 -10.70 2.53
CA ALA A 88 -6.19 -10.49 3.17
C ALA A 88 -6.15 -10.79 4.68
N ARG A 89 -5.61 -11.97 5.06
CA ARG A 89 -5.42 -12.34 6.49
C ARG A 89 -4.51 -11.36 7.23
N LEU A 90 -3.44 -10.89 6.59
CA LEU A 90 -2.57 -9.88 7.19
C LEU A 90 -3.29 -8.54 7.38
N GLY A 91 -4.11 -8.12 6.40
CA GLY A 91 -4.92 -6.92 6.47
C GLY A 91 -5.92 -6.93 7.63
N GLU A 92 -6.52 -8.09 7.92
CA GLU A 92 -7.41 -8.27 9.08
C GLU A 92 -6.68 -8.09 10.42
N LEU A 93 -5.39 -8.44 10.51
CA LEU A 93 -4.57 -8.20 11.70
C LEU A 93 -4.05 -6.76 11.77
N ALA A 94 -3.68 -6.17 10.62
CA ALA A 94 -3.14 -4.83 10.52
C ALA A 94 -4.15 -3.75 10.89
N THR A 95 -5.38 -3.93 10.43
CA THR A 95 -6.48 -2.99 10.64
C THR A 95 -7.51 -3.63 11.57
N HIS A 96 -7.53 -3.19 12.83
CA HIS A 96 -8.74 -3.33 13.65
C HIS A 96 -9.75 -2.31 13.13
N LEU A 97 -10.31 -2.57 11.94
CA LEU A 97 -11.44 -1.79 11.45
C LEU A 97 -12.60 -2.16 12.36
N ASP A 98 -12.88 -1.32 13.34
CA ASP A 98 -14.21 -1.29 13.93
C ASP A 98 -15.13 -0.86 12.79
N ARG A 99 -15.69 -1.83 12.06
CA ARG A 99 -16.46 -1.62 10.81
C ARG A 99 -17.81 -0.95 11.06
N SER A 100 -18.03 -0.48 12.28
CA SER A 100 -19.22 0.23 12.72
C SER A 100 -19.14 1.69 12.25
N GLY A 101 -20.23 2.16 11.64
CA GLY A 101 -20.36 3.55 11.22
C GLY A 101 -20.17 3.78 9.71
N PRO A 102 -20.55 4.96 9.21
CA PRO A 102 -20.49 5.30 7.79
C PRO A 102 -19.06 5.63 7.34
N LEU A 103 -18.83 5.58 6.03
CA LEU A 103 -17.71 6.29 5.40
C LEU A 103 -18.02 7.78 5.35
N LEU A 104 -17.06 8.65 5.63
CA LEU A 104 -17.20 10.09 5.45
C LEU A 104 -16.40 10.54 4.24
N VAL A 105 -17.08 10.97 3.17
CA VAL A 105 -16.46 11.57 1.99
C VAL A 105 -16.50 13.08 2.15
N ILE A 106 -15.34 13.73 2.06
CA ILE A 106 -15.18 15.17 2.20
C ILE A 106 -14.68 15.75 0.88
N GLY A 107 -15.48 16.61 0.28
CA GLY A 107 -15.31 17.09 -1.10
C GLY A 107 -16.25 16.35 -2.05
N PHE A 108 -17.06 17.12 -2.79
CA PHE A 108 -18.10 16.59 -3.68
C PHE A 108 -17.96 17.14 -5.12
N GLY A 109 -16.72 17.26 -5.59
CA GLY A 109 -16.41 17.49 -7.00
C GLY A 109 -16.46 16.19 -7.81
N GLU A 110 -15.82 16.15 -8.98
CA GLU A 110 -15.86 15.00 -9.91
C GLU A 110 -15.49 13.66 -9.23
N VAL A 111 -14.37 13.64 -8.49
CA VAL A 111 -13.90 12.43 -7.80
C VAL A 111 -14.83 12.04 -6.65
N GLY A 112 -15.23 13.01 -5.83
CA GLY A 112 -16.10 12.76 -4.67
C GLY A 112 -17.48 12.22 -5.08
N GLN A 113 -18.09 12.82 -6.10
CA GLN A 113 -19.36 12.35 -6.66
C GLN A 113 -19.26 10.91 -7.14
N LYS A 114 -18.24 10.60 -7.95
CA LYS A 114 -18.10 9.26 -8.50
C LYS A 114 -17.80 8.21 -7.44
N LEU A 115 -17.02 8.58 -6.42
CA LEU A 115 -16.74 7.71 -5.29
C LEU A 115 -18.01 7.38 -4.50
N VAL A 116 -18.85 8.38 -4.20
CA VAL A 116 -20.11 8.19 -3.49
C VAL A 116 -21.03 7.24 -4.27
N GLU A 117 -21.22 7.47 -5.58
CA GLU A 117 -22.00 6.57 -6.44
C GLU A 117 -21.51 5.12 -6.38
N MET A 118 -20.20 4.91 -6.49
CA MET A 118 -19.61 3.56 -6.48
C MET A 118 -19.81 2.86 -5.15
N LEU A 119 -19.57 3.57 -4.03
CA LEU A 119 -19.71 3.01 -2.68
C LEU A 119 -21.18 2.66 -2.36
N GLU A 120 -22.12 3.53 -2.73
CA GLU A 120 -23.54 3.28 -2.54
C GLU A 120 -24.03 2.10 -3.41
N SER A 121 -23.51 1.96 -4.63
CA SER A 121 -23.87 0.85 -5.52
C SER A 121 -23.53 -0.54 -4.97
N VAL A 122 -22.58 -0.62 -4.03
CA VAL A 122 -22.21 -1.86 -3.34
C VAL A 122 -22.79 -1.95 -1.91
N GLY A 123 -23.70 -1.04 -1.56
CA GLY A 123 -24.47 -1.05 -0.31
C GLY A 123 -23.71 -0.49 0.90
N GLU A 124 -22.65 0.29 0.71
CA GLU A 124 -21.93 0.93 1.81
C GLU A 124 -22.67 2.18 2.30
N SER A 125 -22.65 2.44 3.60
CA SER A 125 -23.19 3.66 4.20
C SER A 125 -22.20 4.80 4.05
N VAL A 126 -22.62 5.90 3.43
CA VAL A 126 -21.76 7.05 3.11
C VAL A 126 -22.41 8.35 3.57
N LYS A 127 -21.67 9.14 4.34
CA LYS A 127 -21.95 10.56 4.64
C LYS A 127 -21.08 11.46 3.77
N VAL A 128 -21.62 12.57 3.33
CA VAL A 128 -20.95 13.50 2.42
C VAL A 128 -20.91 14.91 3.02
N LEU A 129 -19.71 15.47 3.10
CA LEU A 129 -19.43 16.85 3.49
C LEU A 129 -18.81 17.62 2.33
N ALA A 130 -19.36 18.78 1.97
CA ALA A 130 -18.71 19.70 1.02
C ALA A 130 -19.10 21.16 1.29
N ARG A 131 -18.32 22.08 0.73
CA ARG A 131 -18.54 23.53 0.90
C ARG A 131 -19.72 24.05 0.09
N ASP A 132 -19.82 23.62 -1.16
CA ASP A 132 -20.82 24.13 -2.10
C ASP A 132 -22.13 23.35 -1.94
N PRO A 133 -23.29 24.03 -1.76
CA PRO A 133 -24.56 23.37 -1.51
C PRO A 133 -24.97 22.37 -2.60
N HIS A 134 -25.40 21.18 -2.19
CA HIS A 134 -25.92 20.15 -3.09
C HIS A 134 -26.88 19.21 -2.32
N GLU A 135 -27.92 18.70 -2.99
CA GLU A 135 -28.99 17.91 -2.35
C GLU A 135 -28.50 16.60 -1.71
N ARG A 136 -27.47 15.99 -2.30
CA ARG A 136 -26.84 14.78 -1.75
C ARG A 136 -26.02 15.05 -0.47
N LEU A 137 -25.70 16.29 -0.10
CA LEU A 137 -24.84 16.52 1.06
C LEU A 137 -25.57 16.21 2.36
N ASP A 138 -24.88 15.49 3.25
CA ASP A 138 -25.32 15.31 4.64
C ASP A 138 -24.96 16.56 5.46
N VAL A 139 -23.83 17.21 5.14
CA VAL A 139 -23.40 18.47 5.74
C VAL A 139 -22.85 19.41 4.67
N CYS A 140 -23.32 20.66 4.70
CA CYS A 140 -22.79 21.74 3.87
C CYS A 140 -21.92 22.65 4.75
N GLY A 141 -20.62 22.74 4.48
CA GLY A 141 -19.70 23.54 5.28
C GLY A 141 -18.22 23.41 4.88
N ASP A 142 -17.38 24.24 5.49
CA ASP A 142 -15.93 24.18 5.28
C ASP A 142 -15.31 23.07 6.15
N ALA A 143 -14.68 22.10 5.51
CA ALA A 143 -13.99 21.00 6.18
C ALA A 143 -12.73 21.44 6.96
N LEU A 144 -12.29 22.69 6.81
CA LEU A 144 -11.24 23.27 7.62
C LEU A 144 -11.75 23.81 8.96
N ASP A 145 -13.07 23.79 9.20
CA ASP A 145 -13.69 24.10 10.48
C ASP A 145 -13.91 22.80 11.30
N PRO A 146 -13.23 22.64 12.46
CA PRO A 146 -13.43 21.50 13.34
C PRO A 146 -14.90 21.27 13.74
N GLN A 147 -15.71 22.31 13.89
CA GLN A 147 -17.12 22.16 14.25
C GLN A 147 -17.93 21.51 13.13
N VAL A 148 -17.63 21.84 11.88
CA VAL A 148 -18.26 21.24 10.69
C VAL A 148 -17.89 19.75 10.59
N LEU A 149 -16.63 19.41 10.88
CA LEU A 149 -16.18 18.01 10.91
C LEU A 149 -16.90 17.19 12.01
N GLU A 150 -17.08 17.75 13.21
CA GLU A 150 -17.84 17.11 14.28
C GLU A 150 -19.32 16.94 13.89
N GLN A 151 -19.95 17.95 13.27
CA GLN A 151 -21.32 17.85 12.74
C GLN A 151 -21.46 16.76 11.65
N ALA A 152 -20.45 16.61 10.79
CA ALA A 152 -20.38 15.55 9.80
C ALA A 152 -20.22 14.15 10.41
N GLY A 153 -19.92 14.07 11.70
CA GLY A 153 -19.77 12.83 12.46
C GLY A 153 -18.40 12.19 12.27
N LEU A 154 -17.34 13.00 12.24
CA LEU A 154 -15.96 12.55 12.06
C LEU A 154 -15.58 11.39 13.00
N ARG A 155 -15.94 11.49 14.29
CA ARG A 155 -15.59 10.48 15.31
C ARG A 155 -16.38 9.17 15.18
N GLN A 156 -17.54 9.21 14.52
CA GLN A 156 -18.37 8.02 14.29
C GLN A 156 -18.12 7.40 12.90
N ALA A 157 -17.34 8.08 12.06
CA ALA A 157 -16.96 7.53 10.76
C ALA A 157 -15.99 6.36 10.98
N ARG A 158 -16.10 5.31 10.15
CA ARG A 158 -15.13 4.22 10.15
C ARG A 158 -13.89 4.51 9.29
N ALA A 159 -14.02 5.46 8.37
CA ALA A 159 -12.94 6.00 7.55
C ALA A 159 -13.37 7.32 6.91
N VAL A 160 -12.38 8.14 6.56
CA VAL A 160 -12.55 9.40 5.85
C VAL A 160 -11.83 9.34 4.50
N ILE A 161 -12.50 9.84 3.46
CA ILE A 161 -11.88 10.07 2.15
C ILE A 161 -11.92 11.57 1.84
N LEU A 162 -10.74 12.17 1.64
CA LEU A 162 -10.59 13.55 1.15
C LEU A 162 -10.54 13.55 -0.37
N ALA A 163 -11.50 14.21 -1.00
CA ALA A 163 -11.65 14.31 -2.45
C ALA A 163 -11.80 15.78 -2.87
N PHE A 164 -10.85 16.62 -2.46
CA PHE A 164 -10.80 18.02 -2.87
C PHE A 164 -10.15 18.19 -4.24
N SER A 165 -10.46 19.32 -4.88
CA SER A 165 -9.79 19.75 -6.13
C SER A 165 -8.42 20.39 -5.89
N ALA A 166 -8.08 20.76 -4.66
CA ALA A 166 -6.84 21.44 -4.32
C ALA A 166 -6.04 20.71 -3.23
N ASP A 167 -4.80 20.36 -3.53
CA ASP A 167 -3.89 19.65 -2.61
C ASP A 167 -3.61 20.43 -1.33
N SER A 168 -3.64 21.77 -1.37
CA SER A 168 -3.49 22.61 -0.17
C SER A 168 -4.63 22.39 0.82
N THR A 169 -5.87 22.28 0.33
CA THR A 169 -7.05 21.98 1.15
C THR A 169 -6.96 20.56 1.69
N THR A 170 -6.58 19.59 0.85
CA THR A 170 -6.36 18.20 1.28
C THR A 170 -5.32 18.11 2.41
N LEU A 171 -4.19 18.79 2.27
CA LEU A 171 -3.12 18.84 3.27
C LEU A 171 -3.60 19.40 4.61
N PHE A 172 -4.32 20.52 4.57
CA PHE A 172 -4.78 21.19 5.79
C PHE A 172 -5.90 20.41 6.48
N ALA A 173 -6.88 19.91 5.72
CA ALA A 173 -7.93 19.05 6.23
C ALA A 173 -7.37 17.76 6.85
N ALA A 174 -6.38 17.12 6.19
CA ALA A 174 -5.75 15.92 6.73
C ALA A 174 -5.08 16.18 8.09
N THR A 175 -4.41 17.32 8.22
CA THR A 175 -3.78 17.74 9.48
C THR A 175 -4.81 17.91 10.60
N ILE A 176 -5.91 18.65 10.34
CA ILE A 176 -6.98 18.87 11.32
C ILE A 176 -7.64 17.56 11.72
N ILE A 177 -7.98 16.72 10.75
CA ILE A 177 -8.63 15.43 10.99
C ILE A 177 -7.73 14.52 11.82
N ARG A 178 -6.42 14.49 11.54
CA ARG A 178 -5.49 13.67 12.31
C ARG A 178 -5.32 14.16 13.75
N ASP A 179 -5.38 15.47 13.99
CA ASP A 179 -5.37 16.04 15.35
C ASP A 179 -6.65 15.66 16.13
N LEU A 180 -7.81 15.76 15.48
CA LEU A 180 -9.11 15.45 16.10
C LEU A 180 -9.36 13.95 16.29
N ALA A 181 -8.89 13.13 15.36
CA ALA A 181 -9.11 11.69 15.29
C ALA A 181 -7.82 10.93 14.91
N PRO A 182 -6.87 10.77 15.86
CA PRO A 182 -5.52 10.25 15.60
C PRO A 182 -5.44 8.86 14.97
N ASN A 183 -6.46 8.03 15.16
CA ASN A 183 -6.49 6.63 14.68
C ASN A 183 -7.49 6.39 13.56
N LEU A 184 -8.24 7.42 13.13
CA LEU A 184 -9.26 7.26 12.09
C LEU A 184 -8.57 7.00 10.73
N PRO A 185 -8.95 5.96 9.99
CA PRO A 185 -8.42 5.73 8.65
C PRO A 185 -8.71 6.94 7.74
N LEU A 186 -7.67 7.54 7.19
CA LEU A 186 -7.74 8.73 6.37
C LEU A 186 -7.08 8.50 5.02
N ILE A 187 -7.90 8.48 3.97
CA ILE A 187 -7.46 8.34 2.59
C ILE A 187 -7.59 9.71 1.90
N ALA A 188 -6.62 10.09 1.10
CA ALA A 188 -6.63 11.36 0.40
C ALA A 188 -6.39 11.18 -1.11
N ALA A 189 -7.26 11.75 -1.92
CA ALA A 189 -6.96 12.04 -3.31
C ALA A 189 -6.17 13.34 -3.39
N VAL A 190 -5.11 13.35 -4.20
CA VAL A 190 -4.32 14.53 -4.55
C VAL A 190 -4.29 14.67 -6.06
N ASP A 191 -4.17 15.90 -6.53
CA ASP A 191 -4.02 16.19 -7.95
C ASP A 191 -2.60 15.88 -8.42
N ARG A 192 -1.57 16.27 -7.65
CA ARG A 192 -0.16 16.16 -8.07
C ARG A 192 0.62 15.13 -7.26
N ALA A 193 1.37 14.27 -7.96
CA ALA A 193 2.20 13.21 -7.36
C ALA A 193 3.23 13.73 -6.34
N GLU A 194 3.80 14.91 -6.58
CA GLU A 194 4.77 15.54 -5.68
C GLU A 194 4.20 15.85 -4.27
N ASN A 195 2.88 15.98 -4.15
CA ASN A 195 2.22 16.29 -2.88
C ASN A 195 1.83 15.05 -2.07
N ILE A 196 1.89 13.84 -2.65
CA ILE A 196 1.58 12.57 -1.96
C ILE A 196 2.33 12.50 -0.62
N GLN A 197 3.63 12.80 -0.62
CA GLN A 197 4.47 12.74 0.58
C GLN A 197 4.11 13.78 1.64
N ARG A 198 3.69 14.97 1.20
CA ARG A 198 3.28 16.03 2.12
C ARG A 198 1.97 15.65 2.79
N VAL A 199 1.03 15.10 2.04
CA VAL A 199 -0.28 14.66 2.55
C VAL A 199 -0.14 13.45 3.49
N HIS A 200 0.77 12.51 3.21
CA HIS A 200 1.12 11.47 4.18
C HIS A 200 1.68 12.05 5.48
N ARG A 201 2.61 13.01 5.39
CA ARG A 201 3.17 13.68 6.59
C ARG A 201 2.14 14.49 7.37
N ALA A 202 1.12 15.02 6.69
CA ALA A 202 -0.03 15.67 7.32
C ALA A 202 -0.96 14.68 8.03
N GLY A 203 -0.74 13.38 7.87
CA GLY A 203 -1.46 12.34 8.59
C GLY A 203 -2.40 11.52 7.73
N ALA A 204 -2.41 11.65 6.39
CA ALA A 204 -3.13 10.68 5.56
C ALA A 204 -2.44 9.31 5.63
N ASP A 205 -3.23 8.25 5.85
CA ASP A 205 -2.74 6.88 5.87
C ASP A 205 -2.44 6.38 4.46
N PHE A 206 -3.19 6.88 3.49
CA PHE A 206 -2.99 6.62 2.07
C PHE A 206 -3.23 7.90 1.26
N ALA A 207 -2.38 8.19 0.29
CA ALA A 207 -2.56 9.32 -0.61
C ALA A 207 -2.34 8.90 -2.07
N LEU A 208 -3.25 9.28 -2.96
CA LEU A 208 -3.26 8.86 -4.35
C LEU A 208 -3.32 10.04 -5.30
N SER A 209 -2.39 10.10 -6.26
CA SER A 209 -2.41 11.10 -7.32
C SER A 209 -3.37 10.71 -8.44
N ILE A 210 -4.41 11.51 -8.63
CA ILE A 210 -5.42 11.32 -9.67
C ILE A 210 -4.76 11.45 -11.05
N SER A 211 -3.95 12.48 -11.26
CA SER A 211 -3.28 12.73 -12.55
C SER A 211 -2.32 11.60 -12.92
N GLN A 212 -1.55 11.09 -11.95
CA GLN A 212 -0.61 10.00 -12.16
C GLN A 212 -1.33 8.70 -12.50
N VAL A 213 -2.35 8.31 -11.72
CA VAL A 213 -3.09 7.08 -11.99
C VAL A 213 -3.80 7.18 -13.33
N THR A 214 -4.42 8.31 -13.64
CA THR A 214 -5.07 8.53 -14.94
C THR A 214 -4.07 8.39 -16.09
N ALA A 215 -2.90 9.02 -16.00
CA ALA A 215 -1.86 8.90 -17.01
C ALA A 215 -1.36 7.46 -17.17
N GLN A 216 -1.17 6.72 -16.07
CA GLN A 216 -0.78 5.31 -16.09
C GLN A 216 -1.84 4.44 -16.79
N LEU A 217 -3.12 4.66 -16.51
CA LEU A 217 -4.21 3.89 -17.12
C LEU A 217 -4.35 4.17 -18.62
N LEU A 218 -4.24 5.44 -19.02
CA LEU A 218 -4.25 5.84 -20.43
C LEU A 218 -3.04 5.25 -21.17
N GLY A 219 -1.84 5.37 -20.58
CA GLY A 219 -0.63 4.82 -21.15
C GLY A 219 -0.67 3.29 -21.25
N HIS A 220 -1.20 2.60 -20.25
CA HIS A 220 -1.41 1.15 -20.30
C HIS A 220 -2.34 0.74 -21.45
N LYS A 221 -3.41 1.50 -21.72
CA LYS A 221 -4.30 1.24 -22.86
C LYS A 221 -3.63 1.49 -24.21
N LEU A 222 -2.67 2.41 -24.28
CA LEU A 222 -1.97 2.76 -25.52
C LEU A 222 -0.76 1.86 -25.82
N PHE A 223 -0.01 1.48 -24.79
CA PHE A 223 1.30 0.83 -24.94
C PHE A 223 1.40 -0.54 -24.25
N GLY A 224 0.30 -1.04 -23.68
CA GLY A 224 0.29 -2.29 -22.91
C GLY A 224 1.14 -2.18 -21.63
N GLU A 225 1.76 -3.30 -21.23
CA GLU A 225 2.61 -3.37 -20.03
C GLU A 225 3.93 -2.57 -20.13
N GLN A 226 4.26 -2.04 -21.32
CA GLN A 226 5.50 -1.30 -21.55
C GLN A 226 5.43 0.18 -21.14
N PHE A 227 4.26 0.68 -20.73
CA PHE A 227 4.16 2.05 -20.23
C PHE A 227 4.76 2.16 -18.82
N ILE A 228 5.89 2.85 -18.71
CA ILE A 228 6.58 3.10 -17.44
C ILE A 228 5.67 3.95 -16.56
N ALA A 229 4.96 3.27 -15.65
CA ALA A 229 4.31 3.91 -14.53
C ALA A 229 5.35 4.72 -13.75
N ILE A 230 5.02 5.96 -13.32
CA ILE A 230 5.79 6.66 -12.27
C ILE A 230 6.05 5.64 -11.17
N GLU A 231 7.33 5.35 -10.99
CA GLU A 231 7.77 4.10 -10.44
C GLU A 231 7.32 3.98 -8.98
N PRO A 232 6.63 2.89 -8.58
CA PRO A 232 6.36 2.69 -7.18
C PRO A 232 7.70 2.64 -6.44
N ARG A 233 7.72 3.27 -5.25
CA ARG A 233 8.95 3.44 -4.46
C ARG A 233 9.63 2.10 -4.17
N MET A 234 8.84 1.03 -4.12
CA MET A 234 9.26 -0.35 -4.10
C MET A 234 8.68 -1.07 -5.31
N ARG A 235 9.48 -1.86 -6.00
CA ARG A 235 9.07 -2.73 -7.10
C ARG A 235 9.50 -4.14 -6.84
N VAL A 236 8.68 -5.08 -7.31
CA VAL A 236 9.11 -6.46 -7.44
C VAL A 236 9.48 -6.71 -8.90
N PHE A 237 10.63 -7.32 -9.10
CA PHE A 237 11.15 -7.67 -10.42
C PHE A 237 11.68 -9.10 -10.41
N GLU A 238 11.63 -9.72 -11.58
CA GLU A 238 12.17 -11.05 -11.82
C GLU A 238 13.64 -10.97 -12.21
N ALA A 239 14.43 -11.92 -11.72
CA ALA A 239 15.82 -12.14 -12.10
C ALA A 239 16.11 -13.64 -12.15
N THR A 240 17.15 -14.05 -12.87
CA THR A 240 17.61 -15.45 -12.82
C THR A 240 18.48 -15.71 -11.59
N ALA A 241 18.36 -16.88 -10.99
CA ALA A 241 19.21 -17.32 -9.88
C ALA A 241 20.64 -17.71 -10.29
N LYS A 242 20.97 -17.67 -11.59
CA LYS A 242 22.25 -18.17 -12.13
C LYS A 242 23.51 -17.70 -11.36
N PRO A 243 23.63 -16.43 -10.92
CA PRO A 243 24.79 -15.98 -10.16
C PRO A 243 24.89 -16.56 -8.73
N PHE A 244 23.81 -17.17 -8.24
CA PHE A 244 23.70 -17.67 -6.87
C PHE A 244 23.76 -19.18 -6.77
N LEU A 245 24.00 -19.89 -7.88
CA LEU A 245 24.07 -21.35 -7.94
C LEU A 245 24.90 -21.94 -6.79
N GLY A 246 24.27 -22.82 -5.99
CA GLY A 246 24.92 -23.51 -4.87
C GLY A 246 25.11 -22.68 -3.61
N LEU A 247 24.81 -21.39 -3.64
CA LEU A 247 24.80 -20.54 -2.44
C LEU A 247 23.47 -20.70 -1.70
N SER A 248 23.51 -20.60 -0.37
CA SER A 248 22.29 -20.38 0.40
C SER A 248 21.81 -18.94 0.27
N LEU A 249 20.52 -18.70 0.54
CA LEU A 249 19.92 -17.37 0.56
C LEU A 249 20.71 -16.40 1.44
N ALA A 250 21.13 -16.84 2.63
CA ALA A 250 21.96 -16.06 3.54
C ALA A 250 23.36 -15.78 2.97
N ASN A 251 23.97 -16.77 2.31
CA ASN A 251 25.33 -16.64 1.79
C ASN A 251 25.40 -15.84 0.48
N ALA A 252 24.29 -15.73 -0.27
CA ALA A 252 24.20 -14.88 -1.45
C ALA A 252 24.36 -13.39 -1.11
N ARG A 253 24.03 -12.99 0.13
CA ARG A 253 24.14 -11.62 0.66
C ARG A 253 23.56 -10.56 -0.28
N ILE A 254 22.42 -10.88 -0.88
CA ILE A 254 21.75 -9.99 -1.85
C ILE A 254 21.31 -8.69 -1.14
N PRO A 255 20.61 -8.73 0.02
CA PRO A 255 20.17 -7.52 0.68
C PRO A 255 21.32 -6.57 1.05
N GLU A 256 22.42 -7.07 1.58
CA GLU A 256 23.56 -6.26 2.02
C GLU A 256 24.32 -5.64 0.85
N ARG A 257 24.34 -6.32 -0.30
CA ARG A 257 25.09 -5.86 -1.48
C ARG A 257 24.28 -4.93 -2.38
N THR A 258 22.96 -5.08 -2.40
CA THR A 258 22.11 -4.38 -3.39
C THR A 258 21.03 -3.53 -2.76
N GLY A 259 20.56 -3.88 -1.56
CA GLY A 259 19.37 -3.30 -0.96
C GLY A 259 18.08 -4.03 -1.35
N CYS A 260 18.14 -5.03 -2.25
CA CYS A 260 16.98 -5.82 -2.66
C CYS A 260 16.72 -6.97 -1.69
N THR A 261 15.45 -7.25 -1.41
CA THR A 261 15.03 -8.42 -0.63
C THR A 261 14.53 -9.49 -1.58
N VAL A 262 14.94 -10.75 -1.41
CA VAL A 262 14.34 -11.87 -2.14
C VAL A 262 12.98 -12.17 -1.51
N VAL A 263 11.94 -12.24 -2.32
CA VAL A 263 10.54 -12.34 -1.84
C VAL A 263 9.86 -13.62 -2.32
N ALA A 264 10.31 -14.20 -3.43
CA ALA A 264 9.97 -15.55 -3.84
C ALA A 264 11.06 -16.16 -4.73
N VAL A 265 11.05 -17.49 -4.84
CA VAL A 265 11.82 -18.25 -5.82
C VAL A 265 10.87 -19.21 -6.52
N GLU A 266 10.94 -19.31 -7.84
CA GLU A 266 10.11 -20.23 -8.61
C GLU A 266 10.88 -21.48 -9.02
N ARG A 267 10.44 -22.64 -8.52
CA ARG A 267 11.01 -23.94 -8.84
C ARG A 267 9.95 -24.84 -9.43
N HIS A 268 10.24 -25.43 -10.59
CA HIS A 268 9.33 -26.39 -11.24
C HIS A 268 7.89 -25.84 -11.38
N GLN A 269 7.74 -24.57 -11.78
CA GLN A 269 6.45 -23.86 -11.89
C GLN A 269 5.70 -23.72 -10.55
N GLN A 270 6.41 -23.85 -9.42
CA GLN A 270 5.87 -23.57 -8.10
C GLN A 270 6.63 -22.42 -7.45
N THR A 271 5.86 -21.42 -7.06
CA THR A 271 6.33 -20.28 -6.30
C THR A 271 6.55 -20.63 -4.84
N VAL A 272 7.79 -20.53 -4.40
CA VAL A 272 8.20 -20.70 -3.00
C VAL A 272 8.36 -19.32 -2.35
N THR A 273 7.46 -19.00 -1.43
CA THR A 273 7.53 -17.81 -0.57
C THR A 273 8.06 -18.12 0.83
N ASP A 274 8.19 -19.41 1.21
CA ASP A 274 8.83 -19.86 2.45
C ASP A 274 10.37 -19.80 2.32
N LEU A 275 10.91 -18.61 2.12
CA LEU A 275 12.34 -18.35 1.99
C LEU A 275 13.03 -18.47 3.36
N ARG A 276 13.69 -19.60 3.62
CA ARG A 276 14.53 -19.82 4.81
C ARG A 276 15.98 -19.44 4.49
N PRO A 277 16.78 -18.98 5.46
CA PRO A 277 18.19 -18.62 5.25
C PRO A 277 19.03 -19.74 4.62
N GLU A 278 18.66 -21.00 4.86
CA GLU A 278 19.35 -22.21 4.38
C GLU A 278 18.93 -22.63 2.97
N LEU A 279 17.94 -21.97 2.36
CA LEU A 279 17.50 -22.29 1.00
C LEU A 279 18.66 -22.14 0.02
N VAL A 280 19.08 -23.22 -0.64
CA VAL A 280 20.20 -23.22 -1.59
C VAL A 280 19.69 -23.05 -3.00
N PHE A 281 20.21 -22.07 -3.75
CA PHE A 281 19.77 -21.81 -5.12
C PHE A 281 20.24 -22.88 -6.12
N ALA A 282 19.34 -23.32 -7.01
CA ALA A 282 19.65 -24.26 -8.09
C ALA A 282 20.14 -23.57 -9.38
N GLY A 283 20.11 -22.24 -9.45
CA GLY A 283 20.66 -21.45 -10.57
C GLY A 283 19.79 -21.37 -11.83
N SER A 284 18.89 -22.33 -12.05
CA SER A 284 17.95 -22.35 -13.19
C SER A 284 16.59 -21.72 -12.89
N GLU A 285 16.30 -21.48 -11.62
CA GLU A 285 15.06 -20.88 -11.12
C GLU A 285 15.01 -19.36 -11.34
N ALA A 286 13.78 -18.85 -11.44
CA ALA A 286 13.50 -17.43 -11.33
C ALA A 286 13.51 -17.01 -9.85
N VAL A 287 14.00 -15.81 -9.58
CA VAL A 287 14.05 -15.18 -8.27
C VAL A 287 13.30 -13.86 -8.37
N PHE A 288 12.32 -13.69 -7.51
CA PHE A 288 11.57 -12.45 -7.40
C PHE A 288 12.19 -11.61 -6.27
N LEU A 289 12.54 -10.37 -6.61
CA LEU A 289 13.24 -9.44 -5.73
C LEU A 289 12.41 -8.18 -5.56
N CYS A 290 12.31 -7.67 -4.33
CA CYS A 290 11.71 -6.38 -4.04
C CYS A 290 12.77 -5.34 -3.68
N GLY A 291 12.72 -4.16 -4.30
CA GLY A 291 13.64 -3.05 -4.04
C GLY A 291 13.16 -1.73 -4.65
N SER A 292 13.80 -0.62 -4.27
CA SER A 292 13.63 0.65 -4.99
C SER A 292 14.24 0.57 -6.39
N GLY A 293 13.94 1.56 -7.24
CA GLY A 293 14.59 1.67 -8.56
C GLY A 293 16.12 1.68 -8.46
N GLU A 294 16.67 2.49 -7.55
CA GLU A 294 18.11 2.52 -7.28
C GLU A 294 18.67 1.17 -6.79
N ALA A 295 17.94 0.44 -5.94
CA ALA A 295 18.36 -0.87 -5.46
C ALA A 295 18.35 -1.92 -6.59
N MET A 296 17.35 -1.86 -7.48
CA MET A 296 17.26 -2.72 -8.66
C MET A 296 18.42 -2.46 -9.64
N ASP A 297 18.72 -1.19 -9.93
CA ASP A 297 19.85 -0.82 -10.78
C ASP A 297 21.17 -1.32 -10.18
N ARG A 298 21.35 -1.12 -8.87
CA ARG A 298 22.50 -1.67 -8.13
C ARG A 298 22.54 -3.19 -8.19
N PHE A 299 21.40 -3.87 -8.09
CA PHE A 299 21.33 -5.32 -8.18
C PHE A 299 21.89 -5.83 -9.51
N PHE A 300 21.46 -5.26 -10.64
CA PHE A 300 21.96 -5.69 -11.94
C PHE A 300 23.39 -5.21 -12.24
N GLN A 301 23.89 -4.17 -11.57
CA GLN A 301 25.31 -3.82 -11.62
C GLN A 301 26.18 -4.82 -10.86
N VAL A 302 25.74 -5.25 -9.67
CA VAL A 302 26.46 -6.21 -8.81
C VAL A 302 26.35 -7.64 -9.34
N PHE A 303 25.22 -7.98 -9.96
CA PHE A 303 24.92 -9.30 -10.53
C PHE A 303 24.47 -9.20 -12.00
N PRO A 304 25.35 -8.88 -12.95
CA PRO A 304 24.97 -8.69 -14.35
C PRO A 304 24.35 -9.95 -14.99
N ALA A 305 24.83 -11.12 -14.59
CA ALA A 305 24.31 -12.42 -15.05
C ALA A 305 22.95 -12.81 -14.44
N ALA A 306 22.35 -11.95 -13.60
CA ALA A 306 20.99 -12.13 -13.07
C ALA A 306 19.91 -11.56 -14.00
N ARG A 307 20.26 -10.83 -15.06
CA ARG A 307 19.28 -10.29 -16.01
C ARG A 307 18.52 -11.44 -16.70
N PRO A 308 17.18 -11.38 -16.77
CA PRO A 308 16.41 -12.31 -17.60
C PRO A 308 16.87 -12.23 -19.07
N GLU A 309 16.85 -13.36 -19.76
CA GLU A 309 17.14 -13.44 -21.20
C GLU A 309 15.98 -12.87 -22.05
#